data_AF-W6K9D2-F1
#
_entry.id   AF-W6K9D2-F1
#
_cell.length_a   1.000
_cell.length_b   1.000
_cell.length_c   1.000
_cell.angle_alpha   90.00
_cell.angle_beta   90.00
_cell.angle_gamma   90.00
#
_symmetry.space_group_name_H-M   'P 1'
#
loop_
_entity.id
_entity.type
_entity.pdbx_description
1 polymer ?
#
loop_
_entity_poly.entity_id
_entity_poly.type
_entity_poly.pdbx_seq_one_letter_code
_entity_poly.pdbx_strand_id
1 'polypeptide(L)'
;MRISLIVAMAENRIIGRANGLPWRISADLKHFKAITTGKAVIMGRKTYESIGRPLPDRHNIVVSRDLDFEPDCVEVARSLKAALHAAEGWGDDEAMVIGGAAIYEQALAQADRLYLTEVHAEVQGDVSFPEFDPCQWRELSRERHSAGQGADHDYSFVVLERGIAFDVDGLDAGPRARAYFADGGYYCAEAVLKSLMETSDRVETVPVRVASGFCSGLARTSSLCGALSGGILALNLALGRDEPGRPIERNYAAIRDLMALFEARFGATQCGVLTGVDLDTEDGRQAFAAKGQKESCRDYAAVVAEWVETRLRET
;
A
#
# COMPACT_ATOMS: atom_id res chain seq x y z
N MET A 1 8.30 12.33 -0.95
CA MET A 1 7.96 12.14 -2.37
C MET A 1 7.32 10.79 -2.61
N ARG A 2 6.11 10.77 -3.17
CA ARG A 2 5.40 9.57 -3.67
C ARG A 2 5.90 9.21 -5.08
N ILE A 3 6.09 7.92 -5.36
CA ILE A 3 6.45 7.42 -6.69
C ILE A 3 5.22 6.79 -7.34
N SER A 4 4.73 7.38 -8.43
CA SER A 4 3.51 6.93 -9.11
C SER A 4 3.84 6.50 -10.53
N LEU A 5 3.32 5.35 -10.96
CA LEU A 5 3.38 4.89 -12.34
C LEU A 5 2.03 5.18 -12.99
N ILE A 6 2.02 5.67 -14.23
CA ILE A 6 0.79 5.84 -15.01
C ILE A 6 0.91 5.10 -16.33
N VAL A 7 0.04 4.13 -16.58
CA VAL A 7 0.16 3.21 -17.70
C VAL A 7 -1.22 2.81 -18.23
N ALA A 8 -1.35 2.73 -19.56
CA ALA A 8 -2.46 2.06 -20.22
C ALA A 8 -2.02 0.66 -20.68
N MET A 9 -2.76 -0.37 -20.29
CA MET A 9 -2.35 -1.76 -20.41
C MET A 9 -3.52 -2.64 -20.83
N ALA A 10 -3.31 -3.47 -21.85
CA ALA A 10 -4.24 -4.53 -22.26
C ALA A 10 -4.29 -5.69 -21.26
N GLU A 11 -5.29 -6.56 -21.35
CA GLU A 11 -5.45 -7.73 -20.46
C GLU A 11 -4.22 -8.67 -20.49
N ASN A 12 -3.58 -8.78 -21.65
CA ASN A 12 -2.33 -9.53 -21.84
C ASN A 12 -1.06 -8.72 -21.53
N ARG A 13 -1.18 -7.65 -20.74
CA ARG A 13 -0.11 -6.72 -20.29
C ARG A 13 0.60 -5.95 -21.39
N ILE A 14 0.13 -5.99 -22.63
CA ILE A 14 0.71 -5.21 -23.72
C ILE A 14 0.45 -3.72 -23.50
N ILE A 15 1.50 -2.91 -23.67
CA ILE A 15 1.46 -1.44 -23.53
C ILE A 15 1.95 -0.71 -24.79
N GLY A 16 2.45 -1.44 -25.78
CA GLY A 16 3.01 -0.83 -26.98
C GLY A 16 3.19 -1.80 -28.14
N ARG A 17 3.11 -1.24 -29.34
CA ARG A 17 3.45 -1.89 -30.61
C ARG A 17 4.14 -0.87 -31.52
N ALA A 18 5.31 -1.19 -32.04
CA ALA A 18 6.00 -0.36 -33.05
C ALA A 18 6.12 1.14 -32.65
N ASN A 19 6.51 1.41 -31.40
CA ASN A 19 6.64 2.76 -30.79
C ASN A 19 5.33 3.57 -30.64
N GLY A 20 4.16 2.92 -30.70
CA GLY A 20 2.87 3.55 -30.42
C GLY A 20 1.97 2.66 -29.55
N LEU A 21 0.81 3.20 -29.17
CA LEU A 21 -0.24 2.42 -28.51
C LEU A 21 -0.99 1.58 -29.57
N PRO A 22 -1.29 0.29 -29.30
CA PRO A 22 -1.99 -0.57 -30.24
C PRO A 22 -3.50 -0.34 -30.29
N TRP A 23 -4.01 0.67 -29.58
CA TRP A 23 -5.41 1.10 -29.53
C TRP A 23 -5.50 2.63 -29.53
N ARG A 24 -6.69 3.16 -29.83
CA ARG A 24 -7.03 4.57 -29.65
C ARG A 24 -8.10 4.73 -28.56
N ILE A 25 -7.71 5.37 -27.46
CA ILE A 25 -8.62 5.77 -26.38
C ILE A 25 -8.37 7.25 -26.08
N SER A 26 -9.23 8.13 -26.58
CA SER A 26 -9.04 9.59 -26.49
C SER A 26 -9.19 10.10 -25.05
N ALA A 27 -10.00 9.42 -24.24
CA ALA A 27 -10.17 9.74 -22.82
C ALA A 27 -8.92 9.44 -22.00
N ASP A 28 -8.16 8.39 -22.35
CA ASP A 28 -6.92 8.01 -21.67
C ASP A 28 -5.87 9.12 -21.79
N LEU A 29 -5.68 9.69 -22.98
CA LEU A 29 -4.76 10.83 -23.17
C LEU A 29 -5.16 12.06 -22.35
N LYS A 30 -6.47 12.32 -22.20
CA LYS A 30 -6.98 13.41 -21.35
C LYS A 30 -6.73 13.11 -19.87
N HIS A 31 -6.97 11.88 -19.44
CA HIS A 31 -6.73 11.39 -18.09
C HIS A 31 -5.24 11.47 -17.72
N PHE A 32 -4.36 10.98 -18.60
CA PHE A 32 -2.92 11.10 -18.50
C PHE A 32 -2.48 12.55 -18.32
N LYS A 33 -2.99 13.47 -19.17
CA LYS A 33 -2.69 14.90 -19.04
C LYS A 33 -3.15 15.44 -17.68
N ALA A 34 -4.39 15.14 -17.26
CA ALA A 34 -4.94 15.65 -16.01
C ALA A 34 -4.13 15.21 -14.78
N ILE A 35 -3.72 13.93 -14.71
CA ILE A 35 -2.97 13.39 -13.57
C ILE A 35 -1.53 13.92 -13.51
N THR A 36 -0.90 14.11 -14.67
CA THR A 36 0.53 14.43 -14.76
C THR A 36 0.83 15.93 -14.78
N THR A 37 -0.13 16.79 -15.11
CA THR A 37 0.09 18.24 -15.19
C THR A 37 0.54 18.81 -13.84
N GLY A 38 1.54 19.70 -13.86
CA GLY A 38 2.11 20.31 -12.66
C GLY A 38 3.11 19.43 -11.89
N LYS A 39 3.34 18.19 -12.34
CA LYS A 39 4.24 17.22 -11.69
C LYS A 39 5.51 16.97 -12.51
N ALA A 40 6.49 16.33 -11.87
CA ALA A 40 7.63 15.75 -12.58
C ALA A 40 7.21 14.47 -13.31
N VAL A 41 7.55 14.37 -14.60
CA VAL A 41 7.32 13.18 -15.42
C VAL A 41 8.65 12.55 -15.79
N ILE A 42 8.83 11.28 -15.44
CA ILE A 42 10.05 10.50 -15.68
C ILE A 42 9.77 9.50 -16.79
N MET A 43 10.57 9.56 -17.85
CA MET A 43 10.43 8.66 -19.00
C MET A 43 11.76 8.16 -19.55
N GLY A 44 11.76 7.03 -20.24
CA GLY A 44 12.93 6.55 -20.97
C GLY A 44 13.11 7.27 -22.30
N ARG A 45 14.35 7.31 -22.81
CA ARG A 45 14.69 7.94 -24.10
C ARG A 45 13.75 7.55 -25.26
N LYS A 46 13.48 6.24 -25.45
CA LYS A 46 12.59 5.76 -26.52
C LYS A 46 11.15 6.27 -26.40
N THR A 47 10.65 6.43 -25.17
CA THR A 47 9.33 6.99 -24.91
C THR A 47 9.29 8.47 -25.24
N TYR A 48 10.34 9.21 -24.85
CA TYR A 48 10.48 10.61 -25.25
C TYR A 48 10.55 10.78 -26.77
N GLU A 49 11.36 9.98 -27.46
CA GLU A 49 11.46 9.97 -28.93
C GLU A 49 10.11 9.68 -29.61
N SER A 50 9.31 8.74 -29.07
CA SER A 50 7.96 8.43 -29.55
C SER A 50 6.98 9.60 -29.35
N ILE A 51 7.05 10.30 -28.20
CA ILE A 51 6.24 11.50 -27.94
C ILE A 51 6.69 12.66 -28.85
N GLY A 52 7.99 12.74 -29.14
CA GLY A 52 8.62 13.66 -30.09
C GLY A 52 8.77 15.10 -29.58
N ARG A 53 8.32 15.42 -28.37
CA ARG A 53 8.41 16.76 -27.77
C ARG A 53 8.26 16.73 -26.24
N PRO A 54 8.77 17.76 -25.54
CA PRO A 54 8.47 17.94 -24.13
C PRO A 54 6.97 18.08 -23.89
N LEU A 55 6.49 17.46 -22.83
CA LEU A 55 5.11 17.57 -22.39
C LEU A 55 4.92 18.92 -21.68
N PRO A 56 4.01 19.81 -22.14
CA PRO A 56 3.84 21.14 -21.55
C PRO A 56 3.35 21.06 -20.10
N ASP A 57 3.67 22.08 -19.32
CA ASP A 57 3.26 22.26 -17.91
C ASP A 57 3.72 21.12 -16.98
N ARG A 58 4.82 20.46 -17.34
CA ARG A 58 5.41 19.31 -16.65
C ARG A 58 6.92 19.45 -16.62
N HIS A 59 7.53 19.02 -15.52
CA HIS A 59 8.98 18.91 -15.45
C HIS A 59 9.39 17.58 -16.09
N ASN A 60 9.93 17.65 -17.32
CA ASN A 60 10.23 16.48 -18.13
C ASN A 60 11.64 15.97 -17.82
N ILE A 61 11.73 14.75 -17.26
CA ILE A 61 12.99 14.09 -16.95
C ILE A 61 13.13 12.85 -17.84
N VAL A 62 14.17 12.81 -18.66
CA VAL A 62 14.45 11.70 -19.57
C VAL A 62 15.62 10.88 -19.06
N VAL A 63 15.40 9.60 -18.82
CA VAL A 63 16.43 8.65 -18.42
C VAL A 63 17.15 8.12 -19.66
N SER A 64 18.44 8.45 -19.78
CA SER A 64 19.30 8.01 -20.87
C SER A 64 20.74 7.79 -20.41
N ARG A 65 21.34 6.68 -20.84
CA ARG A 65 22.79 6.41 -20.67
C ARG A 65 23.65 7.00 -21.78
N ASP A 66 23.01 7.47 -22.85
CA ASP A 66 23.66 8.06 -24.01
C ASP A 66 24.18 9.45 -23.66
N LEU A 67 25.49 9.63 -23.59
CA LEU A 67 26.10 10.88 -23.15
C LEU A 67 25.86 12.02 -24.12
N ASP A 68 25.66 11.72 -25.40
CA ASP A 68 25.45 12.70 -26.46
C ASP A 68 23.96 13.10 -26.60
N PHE A 69 23.08 12.49 -25.80
CA PHE A 69 21.66 12.82 -25.80
C PHE A 69 21.39 14.08 -24.97
N GLU A 70 21.29 15.21 -25.65
CA GLU A 70 21.03 16.55 -25.08
C GLU A 70 19.81 17.22 -25.74
N PRO A 71 18.58 16.71 -25.49
CA PRO A 71 17.34 17.35 -25.94
C PRO A 71 17.13 18.72 -25.29
N ASP A 72 16.58 19.67 -26.06
CA ASP A 72 16.18 20.98 -25.55
C ASP A 72 15.01 20.87 -24.55
N CYS A 73 15.04 21.72 -23.52
CA CYS A 73 13.94 21.94 -22.57
C CYS A 73 13.50 20.71 -21.76
N VAL A 74 14.35 19.69 -21.62
CA VAL A 74 14.15 18.57 -20.70
C VAL A 74 15.40 18.30 -19.89
N GLU A 75 15.22 17.73 -18.70
CA GLU A 75 16.33 17.31 -17.86
C GLU A 75 16.74 15.86 -18.21
N VAL A 76 18.03 15.60 -18.34
CA VAL A 76 18.54 14.26 -18.64
C VAL A 76 19.14 13.64 -17.39
N ALA A 77 18.56 12.53 -16.96
CA ALA A 77 19.05 11.73 -15.84
C ALA A 77 19.76 10.46 -16.33
N ARG A 78 20.87 10.08 -15.67
CA ARG A 78 21.67 8.90 -16.07
C ARG A 78 21.21 7.58 -15.45
N SER A 79 20.26 7.65 -14.51
CA SER A 79 19.64 6.48 -13.88
C SER A 79 18.25 6.85 -13.36
N LEU A 80 17.41 5.85 -13.09
CA LEU A 80 16.13 6.09 -12.43
C LEU A 80 16.30 6.76 -11.06
N LYS A 81 17.31 6.36 -10.29
CA LYS A 81 17.61 6.99 -8.99
C LYS A 81 17.93 8.48 -9.13
N ALA A 82 18.75 8.85 -10.12
CA ALA A 82 19.04 10.25 -10.39
C ALA A 82 17.79 11.02 -10.86
N ALA A 83 16.94 10.39 -11.67
CA ALA A 83 15.69 11.00 -12.12
C ALA A 83 14.71 11.24 -10.97
N LEU A 84 14.61 10.30 -10.03
CA LEU A 84 13.79 10.48 -8.84
C LEU A 84 14.32 11.61 -7.95
N HIS A 85 15.63 11.69 -7.77
CA HIS A 85 16.21 12.79 -7.00
C HIS A 85 15.94 14.15 -7.66
N ALA A 86 16.04 14.25 -8.98
CA ALA A 86 15.68 15.46 -9.74
C ALA A 86 14.18 15.82 -9.62
N ALA A 87 13.32 14.83 -9.42
CA ALA A 87 11.90 15.03 -9.23
C ALA A 87 11.53 15.53 -7.82
N GLU A 88 12.44 15.48 -6.84
CA GLU A 88 12.18 15.92 -5.48
C GLU A 88 11.84 17.43 -5.44
N GLY A 89 10.80 17.79 -4.68
CA GLY A 89 10.37 19.18 -4.53
C GLY A 89 9.55 19.74 -5.71
N TRP A 90 9.28 18.94 -6.74
CA TRP A 90 8.36 19.32 -7.82
C TRP A 90 6.91 18.91 -7.55
N GLY A 91 5.97 19.79 -7.92
CA GLY A 91 4.54 19.54 -7.80
C GLY A 91 4.10 19.25 -6.36
N ASP A 92 3.12 18.37 -6.20
CA ASP A 92 2.58 17.93 -4.90
C ASP A 92 3.43 16.82 -4.25
N ASP A 93 4.76 16.87 -4.42
CA ASP A 93 5.71 15.85 -3.93
C ASP A 93 5.39 14.44 -4.50
N GLU A 94 4.99 14.37 -5.77
CA GLU A 94 4.64 13.13 -6.49
C GLU A 94 5.34 13.07 -7.86
N ALA A 95 6.21 12.07 -8.04
CA ALA A 95 6.92 11.81 -9.28
C ALA A 95 6.14 10.80 -10.15
N MET A 96 5.89 11.16 -11.41
CA MET A 96 5.11 10.35 -12.35
C MET A 96 6.02 9.60 -13.33
N VAL A 97 6.21 8.31 -13.14
CA VAL A 97 6.88 7.45 -14.11
C VAL A 97 5.90 7.08 -15.22
N ILE A 98 6.21 7.49 -16.45
CA ILE A 98 5.34 7.33 -17.62
C ILE A 98 5.87 6.30 -18.63
N GLY A 99 6.85 5.50 -18.21
CA GLY A 99 7.42 4.39 -18.98
C GLY A 99 8.68 4.75 -19.77
N GLY A 100 9.07 3.97 -20.78
CA GLY A 100 8.48 2.70 -21.22
C GLY A 100 8.87 1.51 -20.35
N ALA A 101 8.72 0.30 -20.89
CA ALA A 101 8.89 -0.97 -20.16
C ALA A 101 10.15 -1.03 -19.27
N ALA A 102 11.32 -0.67 -19.79
CA ALA A 102 12.57 -0.71 -19.01
C ALA A 102 12.58 0.24 -17.80
N ILE A 103 11.86 1.36 -17.87
CA ILE A 103 11.73 2.30 -16.75
C ILE A 103 10.65 1.79 -15.78
N TYR A 104 9.55 1.25 -16.28
CA TYR A 104 8.55 0.60 -15.44
C TYR A 104 9.14 -0.56 -14.64
N GLU A 105 9.94 -1.41 -15.28
CA GLU A 105 10.60 -2.55 -14.64
C GLU A 105 11.51 -2.10 -13.48
N GLN A 106 12.26 -1.02 -13.65
CA GLN A 106 13.09 -0.45 -12.59
C GLN A 106 12.27 0.26 -11.49
N ALA A 107 11.11 0.85 -11.85
CA ALA A 107 10.33 1.69 -10.95
C ALA A 107 9.25 0.95 -10.17
N LEU A 108 8.70 -0.15 -10.70
CA LEU A 108 7.56 -0.87 -10.15
C LEU A 108 7.81 -1.31 -8.69
N ALA A 109 8.99 -1.85 -8.43
CA ALA A 109 9.45 -2.34 -7.13
C ALA A 109 9.41 -1.27 -6.02
N GLN A 110 9.60 0.00 -6.39
CA GLN A 110 9.62 1.16 -5.49
C GLN A 110 8.40 2.08 -5.67
N ALA A 111 7.45 1.73 -6.53
CA ALA A 111 6.23 2.49 -6.77
C ALA A 111 5.27 2.43 -5.58
N ASP A 112 4.65 3.55 -5.23
CA ASP A 112 3.63 3.66 -4.19
C ASP A 112 2.21 3.63 -4.78
N ARG A 113 2.05 4.03 -6.04
CA ARG A 113 0.74 4.12 -6.70
C ARG A 113 0.82 3.74 -8.18
N LEU A 114 -0.22 3.08 -8.68
CA LEU A 114 -0.46 2.82 -10.09
C LEU A 114 -1.74 3.54 -10.53
N TYR A 115 -1.62 4.41 -11.51
CA TYR A 115 -2.71 4.94 -12.30
C TYR A 115 -2.82 4.07 -13.56
N LEU A 116 -3.71 3.10 -13.54
CA LEU A 116 -3.82 2.07 -14.55
C LEU A 116 -5.08 2.30 -15.40
N THR A 117 -4.89 2.48 -16.70
CA THR A 117 -5.96 2.31 -17.67
C THR A 117 -5.97 0.85 -18.11
N GLU A 118 -6.86 0.04 -17.54
CA GLU A 118 -7.10 -1.36 -17.95
C GLU A 118 -7.90 -1.36 -19.25
N VAL A 119 -7.28 -1.78 -20.36
CA VAL A 119 -7.96 -1.94 -21.64
C VAL A 119 -8.48 -3.37 -21.74
N HIS A 120 -9.80 -3.53 -21.80
CA HIS A 120 -10.50 -4.83 -21.80
C HIS A 120 -10.43 -5.49 -23.18
N ALA A 121 -9.21 -5.82 -23.61
CA ALA A 121 -8.89 -6.50 -24.85
C ALA A 121 -7.53 -7.21 -24.77
N GLU A 122 -7.40 -8.34 -25.48
CA GLU A 122 -6.10 -8.91 -25.82
C GLU A 122 -5.62 -8.35 -27.17
N VAL A 123 -4.41 -7.79 -27.20
CA VAL A 123 -3.86 -7.16 -28.41
C VAL A 123 -2.46 -7.67 -28.73
N GLN A 124 -2.06 -7.60 -29.99
CA GLN A 124 -0.68 -7.88 -30.39
C GLN A 124 0.23 -6.68 -30.09
N GLY A 125 1.40 -6.92 -29.51
CA GLY A 125 2.41 -5.90 -29.27
C GLY A 125 3.79 -6.48 -29.00
N ASP A 126 4.79 -5.59 -28.95
CA ASP A 126 6.21 -5.89 -28.75
C ASP A 126 6.74 -5.37 -27.40
N VAL A 127 5.92 -4.60 -26.67
CA VAL A 127 6.25 -4.06 -25.35
C VAL A 127 5.16 -4.41 -24.35
N SER A 128 5.53 -5.06 -23.25
CA SER A 128 4.65 -5.38 -22.13
C SER A 128 5.04 -4.62 -20.86
N PHE A 129 4.05 -4.41 -19.99
CA PHE A 129 4.28 -3.97 -18.62
C PHE A 129 4.86 -5.13 -17.79
N PRO A 130 5.81 -4.89 -16.85
CA PRO A 130 6.32 -5.92 -15.95
C PRO A 130 5.20 -6.64 -15.18
N GLU A 131 5.42 -7.91 -14.86
CA GLU A 131 4.51 -8.64 -13.96
C GLU A 131 4.55 -8.03 -12.56
N PHE A 132 3.40 -7.98 -11.91
CA PHE A 132 3.28 -7.58 -10.52
C PHE A 132 2.24 -8.44 -9.82
N ASP A 133 2.43 -8.70 -8.53
CA ASP A 133 1.49 -9.44 -7.71
C ASP A 133 0.33 -8.52 -7.30
N PRO A 134 -0.93 -8.79 -7.72
CA PRO A 134 -2.08 -7.97 -7.33
C PRO A 134 -2.31 -7.90 -5.82
N CYS A 135 -1.84 -8.89 -5.04
CA CYS A 135 -1.97 -8.90 -3.59
C CYS A 135 -1.12 -7.82 -2.90
N GLN A 136 -0.13 -7.25 -3.59
CA GLN A 136 0.67 -6.12 -3.11
C GLN A 136 -0.03 -4.77 -3.28
N TRP A 137 -1.22 -4.75 -3.89
CA TRP A 137 -1.91 -3.53 -4.28
C TRP A 137 -3.35 -3.51 -3.78
N ARG A 138 -3.77 -2.35 -3.28
CA ARG A 138 -5.15 -2.04 -2.91
C ARG A 138 -5.78 -1.14 -3.96
N GLU A 139 -6.94 -1.54 -4.47
CA GLU A 139 -7.74 -0.71 -5.38
C GLU A 139 -8.43 0.42 -4.60
N LEU A 140 -8.13 1.68 -4.96
CA LEU A 140 -8.74 2.87 -4.35
C LEU A 140 -9.99 3.31 -5.10
N SER A 141 -10.01 3.13 -6.42
CA SER A 141 -11.13 3.53 -7.27
C SER A 141 -11.08 2.78 -8.59
N ARG A 142 -12.27 2.52 -9.15
CA ARG A 142 -12.46 1.99 -10.50
C ARG A 142 -13.61 2.71 -11.18
N GLU A 143 -13.35 3.24 -12.37
CA GLU A 143 -14.35 3.83 -13.26
C GLU A 143 -14.37 3.04 -14.57
N ARG A 144 -15.51 2.42 -14.92
CA ARG A 144 -15.65 1.61 -16.14
C ARG A 144 -16.29 2.43 -17.27
N HIS A 145 -15.73 2.29 -18.46
CA HIS A 145 -16.20 2.93 -19.68
C HIS A 145 -16.36 1.90 -20.80
N SER A 146 -17.40 2.07 -21.60
CA SER A 146 -17.64 1.25 -22.79
C SER A 146 -16.97 1.83 -24.03
N ALA A 147 -16.62 0.95 -24.98
CA ALA A 147 -16.17 1.32 -26.32
C ALA A 147 -17.19 2.24 -27.02
N GLY A 148 -16.71 3.09 -27.94
CA GLY A 148 -17.58 4.04 -28.62
C GLY A 148 -16.84 5.12 -29.39
N GLN A 149 -17.47 6.29 -29.57
CA GLN A 149 -16.85 7.40 -30.29
C GLN A 149 -15.58 7.89 -29.58
N GLY A 150 -14.42 7.43 -30.06
CA GLY A 150 -13.10 7.81 -29.55
C GLY A 150 -12.43 6.79 -28.64
N ALA A 151 -13.00 5.60 -28.46
CA ALA A 151 -12.40 4.47 -27.75
C ALA A 151 -12.64 3.16 -28.52
N ASP A 152 -11.56 2.50 -28.93
CA ASP A 152 -11.64 1.26 -29.72
C ASP A 152 -12.10 0.05 -28.90
N HIS A 153 -11.90 0.08 -27.58
CA HIS A 153 -12.24 -1.01 -26.64
C HIS A 153 -12.88 -0.44 -25.37
N ASP A 154 -13.58 -1.31 -24.63
CA ASP A 154 -13.95 -1.04 -23.24
C ASP A 154 -12.67 -0.81 -22.43
N TYR A 155 -12.73 0.07 -21.44
CA TYR A 155 -11.60 0.30 -20.55
C TYR A 155 -12.05 0.72 -19.14
N SER A 156 -11.14 0.59 -18.17
CA SER A 156 -11.34 1.08 -16.82
C SER A 156 -10.20 1.97 -16.38
N PHE A 157 -10.50 3.11 -15.77
CA PHE A 157 -9.52 3.86 -14.99
C PHE A 157 -9.49 3.28 -13.59
N VAL A 158 -8.33 2.77 -13.19
CA VAL A 158 -8.11 2.12 -11.91
C VAL A 158 -6.96 2.82 -11.20
N VAL A 159 -7.17 3.14 -9.93
CA VAL A 159 -6.10 3.67 -9.07
C VAL A 159 -5.78 2.60 -8.03
N LEU A 160 -4.54 2.13 -8.04
CA LEU A 160 -4.04 1.17 -7.06
C LEU A 160 -2.99 1.85 -6.16
N GLU A 161 -3.02 1.56 -4.87
CA GLU A 161 -1.99 1.96 -3.92
C GLU A 161 -1.28 0.74 -3.35
N ARG A 162 0.04 0.83 -3.18
CA ARG A 162 0.83 -0.29 -2.66
C ARG A 162 0.51 -0.54 -1.19
N GLY A 163 0.34 -1.81 -0.84
CA GLY A 163 0.00 -2.30 0.48
C GLY A 163 -0.98 -3.48 0.40
N ILE A 164 -1.03 -4.31 1.44
CA ILE A 164 -2.03 -5.38 1.52
C ILE A 164 -3.41 -4.71 1.68
N ALA A 165 -4.34 -5.06 0.80
CA ALA A 165 -5.72 -4.62 0.88
C ALA A 165 -6.41 -5.27 2.07
N PHE A 166 -6.60 -4.50 3.14
CA PHE A 166 -7.60 -4.81 4.15
C PHE A 166 -8.96 -4.33 3.62
N ASP A 167 -9.91 -5.24 3.48
CA ASP A 167 -11.29 -4.85 3.20
C ASP A 167 -11.92 -4.33 4.49
N VAL A 168 -11.82 -3.03 4.72
CA VAL A 168 -12.37 -2.39 5.92
C VAL A 168 -13.77 -1.84 5.70
N ASP A 169 -14.35 -1.98 4.50
CA ASP A 169 -15.69 -1.48 4.22
C ASP A 169 -16.75 -2.35 4.88
N GLY A 170 -17.58 -1.73 5.72
CA GLY A 170 -18.53 -2.46 6.57
C GLY A 170 -17.88 -3.36 7.62
N LEU A 171 -16.56 -3.22 7.85
CA LEU A 171 -15.89 -3.87 8.97
C LEU A 171 -16.38 -3.29 10.30
N ASP A 172 -16.38 -4.13 11.33
CA ASP A 172 -16.72 -3.77 12.71
C ASP A 172 -15.70 -4.45 13.64
N ALA A 173 -14.44 -4.02 13.51
CA ALA A 173 -13.29 -4.74 14.03
C ALA A 173 -13.28 -4.78 15.56
N GLY A 174 -13.75 -3.73 16.23
CA GLY A 174 -13.78 -3.63 17.70
C GLY A 174 -14.65 -4.73 18.34
N PRO A 175 -15.97 -4.78 18.04
CA PRO A 175 -16.86 -5.83 18.53
C PRO A 175 -16.41 -7.25 18.15
N ARG A 176 -15.84 -7.43 16.95
CA ARG A 176 -15.27 -8.73 16.53
C ARG A 176 -14.06 -9.13 17.37
N ALA A 177 -13.11 -8.23 17.60
CA ALA A 177 -11.91 -8.51 18.42
C ALA A 177 -12.32 -8.91 19.84
N ARG A 178 -13.30 -8.20 20.40
CA ARG A 178 -13.90 -8.51 21.69
C ARG A 178 -14.51 -9.91 21.72
N ALA A 179 -15.30 -10.27 20.71
CA ALA A 179 -15.91 -11.60 20.59
C ALA A 179 -14.86 -12.71 20.42
N TYR A 180 -13.81 -12.49 19.63
CA TYR A 180 -12.75 -13.50 19.41
C TYR A 180 -11.92 -13.77 20.65
N PHE A 181 -11.60 -12.73 21.43
CA PHE A 181 -10.92 -12.92 22.71
C PHE A 181 -11.85 -13.55 23.77
N ALA A 182 -13.14 -13.21 23.73
CA ALA A 182 -14.15 -13.71 24.66
C ALA A 182 -14.48 -15.19 24.45
N ASP A 183 -15.12 -15.48 23.33
CA ASP A 183 -15.84 -16.72 23.05
C ASP A 183 -15.18 -17.49 21.90
N GLY A 184 -14.35 -16.82 21.10
CA GLY A 184 -13.63 -17.42 19.97
C GLY A 184 -12.38 -18.23 20.34
N GLY A 185 -11.95 -18.21 21.60
CA GLY A 185 -10.78 -18.96 22.07
C GLY A 185 -9.43 -18.41 21.61
N TYR A 186 -9.40 -17.21 21.04
CA TYR A 186 -8.17 -16.55 20.58
C TYR A 186 -7.53 -15.74 21.70
N TYR A 187 -6.21 -15.62 21.67
CA TYR A 187 -5.48 -14.72 22.56
C TYR A 187 -5.48 -13.27 22.05
N CYS A 188 -5.03 -12.32 22.87
CA CYS A 188 -5.24 -10.89 22.62
C CYS A 188 -4.65 -10.37 21.29
N ALA A 189 -3.45 -10.80 20.88
CA ALA A 189 -2.89 -10.39 19.59
C ALA A 189 -3.61 -11.05 18.41
N GLU A 190 -3.96 -12.32 18.58
CA GLU A 190 -4.67 -13.13 17.58
C GLU A 190 -6.06 -12.58 17.30
N ALA A 191 -6.81 -12.23 18.33
CA ALA A 191 -8.15 -11.67 18.24
C ALA A 191 -8.18 -10.36 17.45
N VAL A 192 -7.23 -9.46 17.71
CA VAL A 192 -7.10 -8.17 16.99
C VAL A 192 -6.70 -8.39 15.53
N LEU A 193 -5.69 -9.21 15.28
CA LEU A 193 -5.25 -9.46 13.90
C LEU A 193 -6.38 -10.14 13.09
N LYS A 194 -7.02 -11.15 13.67
CA LYS A 194 -8.14 -11.86 13.03
C LYS A 194 -9.32 -10.93 12.74
N SER A 195 -9.70 -10.06 13.68
CA SER A 195 -10.83 -9.14 13.47
C SER A 195 -10.63 -8.20 12.30
N LEU A 196 -9.39 -7.84 12.00
CA LEU A 196 -9.04 -6.94 10.89
C LEU A 196 -8.93 -7.67 9.54
N MET A 197 -8.69 -8.99 9.56
CA MET A 197 -8.34 -9.76 8.37
C MET A 197 -9.49 -10.53 7.71
N GLU A 198 -10.60 -10.75 8.43
CA GLU A 198 -11.63 -11.73 8.04
C GLU A 198 -12.61 -11.25 6.95
N THR A 199 -12.43 -10.04 6.42
CA THR A 199 -13.30 -9.45 5.40
C THR A 199 -12.78 -9.59 3.98
N SER A 200 -11.52 -9.98 3.77
CA SER A 200 -10.99 -10.07 2.41
C SER A 200 -11.18 -11.47 1.83
N ASP A 201 -12.11 -11.60 0.87
CA ASP A 201 -12.20 -12.75 -0.06
C ASP A 201 -10.91 -12.96 -0.90
N ARG A 202 -9.92 -12.07 -0.74
CA ARG A 202 -8.65 -12.04 -1.47
C ARG A 202 -7.41 -12.34 -0.62
N VAL A 203 -7.53 -12.48 0.71
CA VAL A 203 -6.38 -12.87 1.56
C VAL A 203 -6.54 -14.33 1.92
N GLU A 204 -5.97 -15.20 1.08
CA GLU A 204 -5.56 -16.53 1.54
C GLU A 204 -4.48 -16.35 2.63
N THR A 205 -4.94 -16.25 3.87
CA THR A 205 -4.20 -16.57 5.10
C THR A 205 -2.85 -15.87 5.31
N VAL A 206 -2.82 -14.65 5.85
CA VAL A 206 -1.78 -14.40 6.87
C VAL A 206 -2.22 -15.19 8.09
N PRO A 207 -1.50 -16.24 8.50
CA PRO A 207 -2.00 -17.12 9.55
C PRO A 207 -2.03 -16.35 10.85
N VAL A 208 -3.13 -16.41 11.60
CA VAL A 208 -3.22 -15.91 12.99
C VAL A 208 -2.05 -16.40 13.87
N ARG A 209 -1.41 -17.51 13.46
CA ARG A 209 -0.16 -18.05 14.04
C ARG A 209 0.98 -17.05 14.12
N VAL A 210 1.06 -16.06 13.23
CA VAL A 210 2.10 -15.01 13.31
C VAL A 210 1.92 -14.13 14.56
N ALA A 211 0.70 -14.07 15.11
CA ALA A 211 0.39 -13.29 16.30
C ALA A 211 0.55 -14.07 17.62
N SER A 212 0.61 -15.41 17.59
CA SER A 212 0.56 -16.24 18.80
C SER A 212 1.68 -15.91 19.80
N GLY A 213 2.90 -15.67 19.32
CA GLY A 213 4.05 -15.32 20.17
C GLY A 213 3.96 -13.95 20.83
N PHE A 214 3.10 -13.06 20.36
CA PHE A 214 2.95 -11.69 20.87
C PHE A 214 1.96 -11.59 22.04
N CYS A 215 1.24 -12.66 22.32
CA CYS A 215 0.24 -12.68 23.38
C CYS A 215 0.86 -12.63 24.78
N SER A 216 0.07 -12.16 25.75
CA SER A 216 0.46 -12.06 27.16
C SER A 216 1.74 -11.25 27.42
N GLY A 217 2.00 -10.20 26.62
CA GLY A 217 3.18 -9.37 26.85
C GLY A 217 4.43 -9.89 26.14
N LEU A 218 4.33 -10.34 24.89
CA LEU A 218 5.39 -10.99 24.10
C LEU A 218 6.02 -12.19 24.83
N ALA A 219 5.56 -13.40 24.48
CA ALA A 219 6.01 -14.65 25.07
C ALA A 219 5.90 -14.68 26.61
N ARG A 220 4.84 -14.07 27.17
CA ARG A 220 4.59 -13.97 28.63
C ARG A 220 5.60 -13.16 29.43
N THR A 221 6.50 -12.42 28.79
CA THR A 221 7.44 -11.53 29.50
C THR A 221 6.78 -10.32 30.16
N SER A 222 5.45 -10.24 30.13
CA SER A 222 4.66 -9.13 30.67
C SER A 222 5.04 -7.76 30.08
N SER A 223 5.69 -7.76 28.91
CA SER A 223 6.15 -6.57 28.18
C SER A 223 5.01 -5.98 27.34
N LEU A 224 5.18 -5.69 26.05
CA LEU A 224 4.18 -4.97 25.24
C LEU A 224 2.83 -5.70 25.18
N CYS A 225 1.73 -5.00 25.44
CA CYS A 225 0.37 -5.53 25.38
C CYS A 225 0.12 -6.33 24.08
N GLY A 226 -0.45 -7.53 24.21
CA GLY A 226 -0.68 -8.38 23.05
C GLY A 226 -1.71 -7.81 22.07
N ALA A 227 -2.77 -7.15 22.55
CA ALA A 227 -3.73 -6.46 21.68
C ALA A 227 -3.04 -5.40 20.82
N LEU A 228 -2.19 -4.57 21.45
CA LEU A 228 -1.37 -3.56 20.79
C LEU A 228 -0.42 -4.19 19.75
N SER A 229 0.20 -5.32 20.10
CA SER A 229 1.06 -6.09 19.19
C SER A 229 0.29 -6.62 17.98
N GLY A 230 -0.95 -7.10 18.16
CA GLY A 230 -1.82 -7.52 17.06
C GLY A 230 -2.16 -6.38 16.10
N GLY A 231 -2.45 -5.18 16.63
CA GLY A 231 -2.66 -3.97 15.83
C GLY A 231 -1.40 -3.54 15.06
N ILE A 232 -0.23 -3.61 15.71
CA ILE A 232 1.07 -3.35 15.06
C ILE A 232 1.33 -4.33 13.91
N LEU A 233 1.02 -5.62 14.08
CA LEU A 233 1.14 -6.60 13.00
C LEU A 233 0.24 -6.24 11.81
N ALA A 234 -1.02 -5.86 12.06
CA ALA A 234 -1.93 -5.44 11.00
C ALA A 234 -1.41 -4.19 10.25
N LEU A 235 -0.91 -3.18 10.98
CA LEU A 235 -0.29 -1.99 10.38
C LEU A 235 0.97 -2.34 9.57
N ASN A 236 1.78 -3.29 10.02
CA ASN A 236 2.95 -3.76 9.26
C ASN A 236 2.56 -4.47 7.96
N LEU A 237 1.46 -5.21 7.95
CA LEU A 237 0.94 -5.84 6.73
C LEU A 237 0.45 -4.80 5.72
N ALA A 238 -0.17 -3.72 6.20
CA ALA A 238 -0.69 -2.65 5.35
C ALA A 238 0.40 -1.68 4.86
N LEU A 239 1.30 -1.27 5.75
CA LEU A 239 2.20 -0.11 5.56
C LEU A 239 3.67 -0.47 5.62
N GLY A 240 4.00 -1.72 5.94
CA GLY A 240 5.38 -2.20 6.03
C GLY A 240 6.07 -2.21 4.67
N ARG A 241 7.40 -2.22 4.71
CA ARG A 241 8.20 -2.40 3.50
C ARG A 241 8.17 -3.85 3.05
N ASP A 242 8.05 -4.06 1.75
CA ASP A 242 8.18 -5.33 1.04
C ASP A 242 9.60 -5.57 0.52
N GLU A 243 10.41 -4.51 0.39
CA GLU A 243 11.78 -4.58 -0.13
C GLU A 243 12.82 -3.83 0.73
N PRO A 244 14.11 -4.24 0.69
CA PRO A 244 15.19 -3.49 1.29
C PRO A 244 15.32 -2.08 0.72
N GLY A 245 15.55 -1.09 1.58
CA GLY A 245 15.80 0.30 1.19
C GLY A 245 14.57 1.19 1.03
N ARG A 246 13.35 0.63 1.05
CA ARG A 246 12.13 1.44 1.12
C ARG A 246 12.03 2.22 2.44
N PRO A 247 11.53 3.47 2.41
CA PRO A 247 11.21 4.25 3.61
C PRO A 247 10.22 3.52 4.51
N ILE A 248 10.32 3.71 5.82
CA ILE A 248 9.46 3.07 6.85
C ILE A 248 8.75 4.08 7.74
N GLU A 249 8.89 5.37 7.44
CA GLU A 249 8.44 6.50 8.24
C GLU A 249 6.91 6.54 8.36
N ARG A 250 6.18 6.22 7.29
CA ARG A 250 4.71 6.13 7.29
C ARG A 250 4.23 5.06 8.28
N ASN A 251 4.87 3.89 8.24
CA ASN A 251 4.59 2.79 9.17
C ASN A 251 4.93 3.17 10.61
N TYR A 252 6.13 3.72 10.84
CA TYR A 252 6.56 4.17 12.16
C TYR A 252 5.68 5.25 12.76
N ALA A 253 5.20 6.20 11.94
CA ALA A 253 4.23 7.19 12.38
C ALA A 253 2.93 6.53 12.83
N ALA A 254 2.33 5.64 12.01
CA ALA A 254 1.10 4.95 12.36
C ALA A 254 1.23 4.09 13.64
N ILE A 255 2.34 3.39 13.82
CA ILE A 255 2.60 2.60 15.03
C ILE A 255 2.73 3.51 16.27
N ARG A 256 3.45 4.64 16.16
CA ARG A 256 3.60 5.60 17.27
C ARG A 256 2.25 6.21 17.66
N ASP A 257 1.42 6.56 16.68
CA ASP A 257 0.08 7.11 16.92
C ASP A 257 -0.80 6.10 17.67
N LEU A 258 -0.76 4.82 17.25
CA LEU A 258 -1.47 3.73 17.94
C LEU A 258 -0.98 3.56 19.38
N MET A 259 0.34 3.53 19.61
CA MET A 259 0.91 3.40 20.95
C MET A 259 0.52 4.58 21.86
N ALA A 260 0.60 5.80 21.35
CA ALA A 260 0.24 7.01 22.08
C ALA A 260 -1.25 7.03 22.45
N LEU A 261 -2.13 6.65 21.51
CA LEU A 261 -3.56 6.52 21.78
C LEU A 261 -3.84 5.47 22.87
N PHE A 262 -3.22 4.30 22.76
CA PHE A 262 -3.40 3.21 23.72
C PHE A 262 -2.98 3.65 25.13
N GLU A 263 -1.80 4.27 25.26
CA GLU A 263 -1.28 4.75 26.53
C GLU A 263 -2.14 5.88 27.10
N ALA A 264 -2.59 6.83 26.29
CA ALA A 264 -3.49 7.89 26.73
C ALA A 264 -4.82 7.34 27.25
N ARG A 265 -5.32 6.23 26.66
CA ARG A 265 -6.60 5.63 27.03
C ARG A 265 -6.52 4.74 28.27
N PHE A 266 -5.44 3.96 28.41
CA PHE A 266 -5.33 2.89 29.40
C PHE A 266 -4.19 3.08 30.43
N GLY A 267 -3.37 4.11 30.26
CA GLY A 267 -2.33 4.54 31.22
C GLY A 267 -1.00 3.79 31.12
N ALA A 268 -0.90 2.72 30.33
CA ALA A 268 0.36 2.00 30.08
C ALA A 268 0.26 1.19 28.78
N THR A 269 1.40 0.78 28.24
CA THR A 269 1.48 -0.15 27.11
C THR A 269 1.96 -1.55 27.51
N GLN A 270 2.51 -1.68 28.73
CA GLN A 270 3.04 -2.94 29.24
C GLN A 270 1.93 -3.81 29.84
N CYS A 271 1.82 -5.05 29.38
CA CYS A 271 0.85 -6.04 29.81
C CYS A 271 0.88 -6.23 31.32
N GLY A 272 2.05 -6.40 31.94
CA GLY A 272 2.16 -6.59 33.40
C GLY A 272 1.70 -5.39 34.21
N VAL A 273 1.82 -4.16 33.68
CA VAL A 273 1.31 -2.95 34.34
C VAL A 273 -0.21 -2.88 34.21
N LEU A 274 -0.74 -3.14 33.01
CA LEU A 274 -2.17 -3.14 32.73
C LEU A 274 -2.92 -4.21 33.53
N THR A 275 -2.34 -5.40 33.64
CA THR A 275 -2.92 -6.53 34.38
C THR A 275 -2.51 -6.53 35.86
N GLY A 276 -1.46 -5.82 36.26
CA GLY A 276 -0.96 -5.86 37.64
C GLY A 276 -0.66 -7.28 38.14
N VAL A 277 -0.27 -8.19 37.24
CA VAL A 277 0.17 -9.56 37.53
C VAL A 277 1.29 -9.95 36.56
N ASP A 278 2.16 -10.85 37.01
CA ASP A 278 3.24 -11.39 36.17
C ASP A 278 2.80 -12.69 35.49
N LEU A 279 2.55 -12.62 34.18
CA LEU A 279 2.04 -13.75 33.41
C LEU A 279 3.09 -14.82 33.12
N ASP A 280 4.37 -14.56 33.39
CA ASP A 280 5.45 -15.53 33.29
C ASP A 280 5.33 -16.60 34.40
N THR A 281 4.85 -16.19 35.57
CA THR A 281 4.67 -17.08 36.73
C THR A 281 3.34 -17.84 36.70
N GLU A 282 3.31 -19.03 37.30
CA GLU A 282 2.07 -19.79 37.46
C GLU A 282 1.07 -19.06 38.37
N ASP A 283 1.55 -18.51 39.49
CA ASP A 283 0.73 -17.75 40.44
C ASP A 283 0.10 -16.52 39.78
N GLY A 284 0.85 -15.80 38.95
CA GLY A 284 0.32 -14.65 38.21
C GLY A 284 -0.71 -15.04 37.15
N ARG A 285 -0.57 -16.20 36.50
CA ARG A 285 -1.60 -16.74 35.60
C ARG A 285 -2.88 -17.13 36.33
N GLN A 286 -2.76 -17.76 37.50
CA GLN A 286 -3.90 -18.09 38.35
C GLN A 286 -4.59 -16.82 38.86
N ALA A 287 -3.82 -15.83 39.30
CA ALA A 287 -4.31 -14.53 39.71
C ALA A 287 -5.02 -13.80 38.56
N PHE A 288 -4.48 -13.85 37.34
CA PHE A 288 -5.12 -13.29 36.14
C PHE A 288 -6.50 -13.92 35.89
N ALA A 289 -6.58 -15.25 35.95
CA ALA A 289 -7.82 -15.98 35.76
C ALA A 289 -8.87 -15.65 36.83
N ALA A 290 -8.44 -15.47 38.09
CA ALA A 290 -9.31 -15.15 39.21
C ALA A 290 -9.77 -13.68 39.25
N LYS A 291 -8.94 -12.72 38.81
CA LYS A 291 -9.24 -11.28 38.84
C LYS A 291 -10.27 -10.81 37.80
N GLY A 292 -10.70 -11.67 36.87
CA GLY A 292 -11.67 -11.27 35.84
C GLY A 292 -11.11 -10.29 34.79
N GLN A 293 -9.78 -10.15 34.69
CA GLN A 293 -9.10 -9.20 33.80
C GLN A 293 -9.26 -9.50 32.30
N LYS A 294 -9.94 -10.60 31.97
CA LYS A 294 -10.42 -10.87 30.62
C LYS A 294 -11.28 -9.73 30.09
N GLU A 295 -12.06 -9.06 30.94
CA GLU A 295 -12.93 -7.96 30.51
C GLU A 295 -12.13 -6.72 30.07
N SER A 296 -11.14 -6.30 30.85
CA SER A 296 -10.24 -5.21 30.44
C SER A 296 -9.44 -5.57 29.18
N CYS A 297 -9.00 -6.84 29.06
CA CYS A 297 -8.31 -7.30 27.86
C CYS A 297 -9.20 -7.32 26.60
N ARG A 298 -10.51 -7.57 26.76
CA ARG A 298 -11.50 -7.42 25.67
C ARG A 298 -11.58 -5.98 25.21
N ASP A 299 -11.61 -5.03 26.14
CA ASP A 299 -11.64 -3.61 25.80
C ASP A 299 -10.35 -3.16 25.12
N TYR A 300 -9.19 -3.65 25.56
CA TYR A 300 -7.92 -3.39 24.89
C TYR A 300 -7.95 -3.89 23.43
N ALA A 301 -8.45 -5.11 23.22
CA ALA A 301 -8.56 -5.68 21.88
C ALA A 301 -9.54 -4.89 21.01
N ALA A 302 -10.71 -4.53 21.55
CA ALA A 302 -11.73 -3.77 20.83
C ALA A 302 -11.21 -2.40 20.39
N VAL A 303 -10.66 -1.63 21.32
CA VAL A 303 -10.19 -0.26 21.05
C VAL A 303 -9.03 -0.25 20.06
N VAL A 304 -8.09 -1.20 20.18
CA VAL A 304 -6.99 -1.31 19.20
C VAL A 304 -7.53 -1.66 17.82
N ALA A 305 -8.43 -2.65 17.72
CA ALA A 305 -8.97 -3.09 16.44
C ALA A 305 -9.78 -1.97 15.75
N GLU A 306 -10.65 -1.28 16.48
CA GLU A 306 -11.44 -0.14 15.98
C GLU A 306 -10.55 1.01 15.50
N TRP A 307 -9.49 1.33 16.25
CA TRP A 307 -8.56 2.37 15.86
C TRP A 307 -7.79 1.99 14.60
N VAL A 308 -7.27 0.76 14.52
CA VAL A 308 -6.53 0.28 13.36
C VAL A 308 -7.43 0.22 12.13
N GLU A 309 -8.67 -0.24 12.27
CA GLU A 309 -9.67 -0.17 11.20
C GLU A 309 -9.83 1.26 10.68
N THR A 310 -10.09 2.22 11.57
CA THR A 310 -10.22 3.64 11.20
C THR A 310 -8.98 4.12 10.46
N ARG A 311 -7.79 3.78 10.97
CA ARG A 311 -6.53 4.16 10.34
C ARG A 311 -6.35 3.55 8.96
N LEU A 312 -6.74 2.29 8.78
CA LEU A 312 -6.67 1.57 7.50
C LEU A 312 -7.62 2.16 6.45
N ARG A 313 -8.76 2.74 6.87
CA ARG A 313 -9.67 3.49 5.98
C ARG A 313 -9.06 4.82 5.50
N GLU A 314 -8.23 5.46 6.32
CA GLU A 314 -7.59 6.75 5.99
C GLU A 314 -6.30 6.62 5.17
N THR A 315 -5.58 5.52 5.35
CA THR A 315 -4.41 5.19 4.53
C THR A 315 -4.81 4.88 3.11
#